data_AF-A0A7C1YW96-F1
#
_entry.id   AF-A0A7C1YW96-F1
#
_cell.length_a   1.000
_cell.length_b   1.000
_cell.length_c   1.000
_cell.angle_alpha   90.00
_cell.angle_beta   90.00
_cell.angle_gamma   90.00
#
_symmetry.space_group_name_H-M   'P 1'
#
loop_
_entity.id
_entity.type
_entity.pdbx_description
1 polymer ?
#
loop_
_entity_poly.entity_id
_entity_poly.type
_entity_poly.pdbx_seq_one_letter_code
_entity_poly.pdbx_strand_id
1 'polypeptide(L)' 'MSKDEHKVEYTTVSIPKPLADKVKGRMKGTGFASVSSYVTYVLRQVLSSIDEEERSKQAFTKEEEDKVKQRLRNLGYID' A
#
# COMPACT_ATOMS: atom_id res chain seq x y z
N MET A 1 16.95 -16.62 27.28
CA MET A 1 17.08 -15.88 26.01
C MET A 1 15.83 -16.17 25.21
N SER A 2 14.88 -15.23 25.20
CA SER A 2 13.55 -15.38 24.64
C SER A 2 13.62 -15.51 23.12
N LYS A 3 13.09 -16.62 22.61
CA LYS A 3 13.01 -16.92 21.18
C LYS A 3 11.63 -16.51 20.67
N ASP A 4 11.33 -15.22 20.72
CA ASP A 4 10.24 -14.61 19.96
C ASP A 4 10.78 -14.32 18.55
N GLU A 5 11.01 -15.39 17.79
CA GLU A 5 11.20 -15.28 16.33
C GLU A 5 9.85 -14.90 15.73
N HIS A 6 9.79 -13.78 15.00
CA HIS A 6 8.62 -13.27 14.30
C HIS A 6 7.80 -14.36 13.60
N LYS A 7 6.77 -14.89 14.29
CA LYS A 7 5.85 -15.84 13.69
C LYS A 7 4.89 -15.04 12.81
N VAL A 8 5.10 -15.10 11.51
CA VAL A 8 4.13 -14.56 10.54
C VAL A 8 2.83 -15.35 10.71
N GLU A 9 1.79 -14.68 11.18
CA GLU A 9 0.46 -15.26 11.30
C GLU A 9 -0.24 -15.21 9.94
N TYR A 10 -0.79 -16.34 9.51
CA TYR A 10 -1.47 -16.48 8.23
C TYR A 10 -2.97 -16.58 8.46
N THR A 11 -3.73 -15.88 7.62
CA THR A 11 -5.19 -15.98 7.56
C THR A 11 -5.63 -16.58 6.22
N THR A 12 -6.81 -17.21 6.19
CA THR A 12 -7.38 -17.79 4.97
C THR A 12 -8.46 -16.86 4.43
N VAL A 13 -8.38 -16.51 3.16
CA VAL A 13 -9.36 -15.66 2.47
C VAL A 13 -10.05 -16.49 1.40
N SER A 14 -11.38 -16.55 1.44
CA SER A 14 -12.16 -17.20 0.40
C SER A 14 -12.32 -16.27 -0.80
N ILE A 15 -11.88 -16.73 -1.97
CA ILE A 15 -12.05 -16.02 -3.23
C ILE A 15 -12.85 -16.87 -4.23
N PRO A 16 -13.64 -16.26 -5.12
CA PRO A 16 -14.36 -17.00 -6.15
C PRO A 16 -13.41 -17.85 -7.00
N LYS A 17 -13.80 -19.10 -7.30
CA LYS A 17 -13.00 -20.02 -8.14
C LYS A 17 -12.50 -19.38 -9.45
N PRO A 18 -13.32 -18.62 -10.20
CA PRO A 18 -12.85 -17.99 -11.44
C PRO A 18 -11.71 -16.98 -11.22
N LEU A 19 -11.71 -16.29 -10.08
CA LEU A 19 -10.65 -15.35 -9.73
C LEU A 19 -9.38 -16.11 -9.36
N ALA A 20 -9.50 -17.18 -8.56
CA ALA A 20 -8.37 -18.04 -8.21
C ALA A 20 -7.69 -18.63 -9.46
N ASP A 21 -8.46 -19.05 -10.45
CA ASP A 21 -7.92 -19.62 -11.70
C ASP A 21 -7.22 -18.56 -12.56
N LYS A 22 -7.77 -17.34 -12.64
CA LYS A 22 -7.08 -16.20 -13.28
C LYS A 22 -5.77 -15.88 -12.59
N VAL A 23 -5.74 -15.86 -11.25
CA VAL A 23 -4.54 -15.61 -10.46
C VAL A 23 -3.49 -16.70 -10.72
N LYS A 24 -3.88 -17.98 -10.71
CA LYS A 24 -2.99 -19.09 -11.06
C LYS A 24 -2.44 -18.96 -12.48
N GLY A 25 -3.29 -18.59 -13.45
CA GLY A 25 -2.88 -18.36 -14.83
C GLY A 25 -1.84 -17.24 -14.93
N ARG A 26 -2.07 -16.12 -14.24
CA ARG A 26 -1.16 -14.97 -14.22
C ARG A 26 0.14 -15.24 -13.47
N MET A 27 0.10 -16.14 -12.48
CA MET A 27 1.28 -16.59 -11.75
C MET A 27 2.19 -17.49 -12.60
N LYS A 28 1.67 -18.21 -13.60
CA LYS A 28 2.50 -19.03 -14.49
C LYS A 28 3.50 -18.15 -15.25
N GLY A 29 4.79 -18.41 -15.07
CA GLY A 29 5.88 -17.60 -15.64
C GLY A 29 6.38 -16.49 -14.70
N THR A 30 5.73 -16.31 -13.55
CA THR A 30 6.28 -15.50 -12.45
C THR A 30 7.11 -16.40 -11.54
N GLY A 31 8.26 -15.93 -11.05
CA GLY A 31 9.17 -16.72 -10.20
C GLY A 31 8.64 -17.05 -8.80
N PHE A 32 7.33 -16.97 -8.57
CA PHE A 32 6.71 -17.22 -7.28
C PHE A 32 6.51 -18.73 -7.07
N ALA A 33 6.91 -19.20 -5.88
CA ALA A 33 6.78 -20.61 -5.49
C ALA A 33 5.34 -21.02 -5.10
N SER A 34 4.46 -20.06 -4.79
CA SER A 34 3.08 -20.36 -4.39
C SER A 34 2.09 -19.26 -4.78
N VAL A 35 0.83 -19.65 -4.94
CA VAL A 35 -0.29 -18.73 -5.18
C VAL A 35 -0.44 -17.75 -4.02
N SER A 36 -0.29 -18.24 -2.78
CA SER A 36 -0.36 -17.40 -1.58
C SER A 36 0.69 -16.30 -1.62
N SER A 37 1.95 -16.63 -1.96
CA SER A 37 3.03 -15.64 -2.07
C SER A 37 2.76 -14.59 -3.13
N TYR A 38 2.23 -15.00 -4.29
CA TYR A 38 1.87 -14.07 -5.37
C TYR A 38 0.72 -13.14 -4.94
N VAL A 39 -0.33 -13.69 -4.31
CA VAL A 39 -1.46 -12.89 -3.81
C VAL A 39 -1.00 -11.91 -2.74
N THR A 40 -0.16 -12.34 -1.79
CA THR A 40 0.41 -11.45 -0.77
C THR A 40 1.22 -10.31 -1.38
N TYR A 41 2.01 -10.58 -2.42
CA TYR A 41 2.77 -9.54 -3.12
C TYR A 41 1.84 -8.51 -3.78
N VAL A 42 0.83 -8.98 -4.53
CA VAL A 42 -0.13 -8.11 -5.21
C VAL A 42 -0.93 -7.28 -4.21
N LEU A 43 -1.43 -7.90 -3.13
CA LEU A 43 -2.18 -7.17 -2.09
C LEU A 43 -1.32 -6.10 -1.43
N ARG A 44 -0.05 -6.41 -1.12
CA ARG A 44 0.88 -5.43 -0.55
C ARG A 44 1.07 -4.24 -1.49
N GLN A 45 1.30 -4.50 -2.77
CA GLN A 45 1.50 -3.45 -3.77
C GLN A 45 0.26 -2.56 -3.89
N VAL A 46 -0.94 -3.15 -3.99
CA VAL A 46 -2.20 -2.39 -4.08
C VAL A 46 -2.43 -1.53 -2.84
N LEU A 47 -2.22 -2.09 -1.64
CA LEU A 47 -2.37 -1.34 -0.39
C LEU A 47 -1.36 -0.20 -0.29
N SER A 48 -0.09 -0.44 -0.64
CA SER A 48 0.91 0.63 -0.64
C SER A 48 0.56 1.76 -1.61
N SER A 49 0.05 1.44 -2.81
CA SER A 49 -0.40 2.46 -3.75
C SER A 49 -1.59 3.26 -3.22
N ILE A 50 -2.56 2.61 -2.56
CA ILE A 50 -3.71 3.30 -1.95
C ILE A 50 -3.25 4.21 -0.80
N ASP A 51 -2.37 3.72 0.07
CA ASP A 51 -1.82 4.49 1.20
C ASP A 51 -1.02 5.71 0.73
N GLU A 52 -0.24 5.58 -0.35
CA GLU A 52 0.48 6.71 -0.96
C GLU A 52 -0.49 7.72 -1.59
N GLU A 53 -1.56 7.25 -2.22
CA GLU A 53 -2.59 8.12 -2.79
C GLU A 53 -3.38 8.87 -1.70
N GLU A 54 -3.68 8.21 -0.58
CA GLU A 54 -4.28 8.81 0.61
C GLU A 54 -3.34 9.84 1.26
N ARG A 55 -2.07 9.50 1.45
CA ARG A 55 -1.07 10.43 2.01
C ARG A 55 -0.82 11.62 1.12
N SER A 56 -0.75 11.43 -0.18
CA SER A 56 -0.62 12.56 -1.12
C SER A 56 -1.86 13.44 -1.11
N LYS A 57 -3.07 12.88 -1.06
CA LYS A 57 -4.30 13.67 -0.84
C LYS A 57 -4.29 14.43 0.48
N GLN A 58 -3.77 13.83 1.57
CA GLN A 58 -3.60 14.51 2.86
C GLN A 58 -2.57 15.64 2.82
N ALA A 59 -1.40 15.41 2.21
CA ALA A 59 -0.31 16.38 2.08
C ALA A 59 -0.66 17.60 1.19
N PHE A 60 -1.64 17.44 0.30
CA PHE A 60 -2.19 18.52 -0.54
C PHE A 60 -3.56 19.01 -0.04
N THR A 61 -3.89 18.81 1.23
CA THR A 61 -5.11 19.44 1.77
C THR A 61 -4.99 20.96 1.72
N LYS A 62 -6.07 21.64 1.32
CA LYS A 62 -6.13 23.11 1.24
C LYS A 62 -5.69 23.78 2.56
N GLU A 63 -5.92 23.14 3.69
CA GLU A 63 -5.48 23.64 5.01
C GLU A 63 -3.96 23.66 5.17
N GLU A 64 -3.23 22.67 4.66
CA GLU A 64 -1.77 22.68 4.70
C GLU A 64 -1.21 23.71 3.71
N GLU A 65 -1.82 23.84 2.53
CA GLU A 65 -1.47 24.87 1.56
C GLU A 65 -1.67 26.29 2.13
N ASP A 66 -2.79 26.56 2.81
CA ASP A 66 -3.04 27.85 3.45
C ASP A 66 -2.09 28.14 4.61
N LYS A 67 -1.73 27.13 5.42
CA LYS A 67 -0.70 27.27 6.47
C LYS A 67 0.67 27.60 5.88
N VAL A 68 1.04 26.96 4.78
CA VAL A 68 2.30 27.24 4.08
C VAL A 68 2.27 28.65 3.47
N LYS A 69 1.17 29.05 2.81
CA LYS A 69 1.00 30.41 2.29
C LYS A 69 1.04 31.48 3.38
N GLN A 70 0.44 31.23 4.55
CA GLN A 70 0.53 32.15 5.69
C GLN A 70 1.96 32.27 6.21
N ARG A 71 2.70 31.15 6.34
CA ARG A 71 4.11 31.19 6.75
C ARG A 71 4.98 31.94 5.76
N LEU A 72 4.77 31.72 4.46
CA LEU A 72 5.50 32.41 3.41
C LEU A 72 5.18 33.91 3.35
N ARG A 73 3.92 34.30 3.56
CA ARG A 73 3.51 35.71 3.75
C ARG A 73 4.19 36.35 4.95
N ASN A 74 4.21 35.66 6.09
CA ASN A 74 4.87 36.13 7.31
C ASN A 74 6.39 36.27 7.14
N LEU A 75 6.99 35.47 6.26
CA LEU A 75 8.41 35.53 5.92
C LEU A 75 8.71 36.50 4.75
N GLY A 76 7.69 37.12 4.15
CA GLY A 76 7.84 38.12 3.08
C GLY A 76 8.19 37.56 1.70
N TYR A 77 7.98 36.27 1.45
CA TYR A 77 8.28 35.64 0.16
C TYR A 77 7.17 35.81 -0.89
N ILE A 78 5.96 36.15 -0.47
CA ILE A 78 4.78 36.38 -1.31
C ILE A 78 3.87 37.40 -0.61
N ASP A 79 3.24 38.28 -1.39
CA ASP A 79 2.23 39.26 -0.95
C ASP A 79 0.80 38.63 -0.93
#